data_AF-A0A543JEB7-F1
#
_entry.id   AF-A0A543JEB7-F1
#
_cell.length_a   1.000
_cell.length_b   1.000
_cell.length_c   1.000
_cell.angle_alpha   90.00
_cell.angle_beta   90.00
_cell.angle_gamma   90.00
#
_symmetry.space_group_name_H-M   'P 1'
#
loop_
_entity.id
_entity.type
_entity.pdbx_description
1 polymer ?
#
loop_
_entity_poly.entity_id
_entity_poly.type
_entity_poly.pdbx_seq_one_letter_code
_entity_poly.pdbx_strand_id
1 'polypeptide(L)'
;MRVELGAGWPAWVLRASIAVVAAAVAGVLALNGVEWPALAVYGGLVVVAAAIPASAAVALIIGYPAAAMVFTGDEPAWPGVFALIVLLHLLHVLSAYAAVVPAGSRVHLDALRAPAKRFAAVQLCVLALAGVVLLLPDGRTDEAVEVVGLACVVGLVVGVVLLLRRKG
;
A
#
# COMPACT_ATOMS: atom_id res chain seq x y z
N MET A 1 19.38 36.15 4.64
CA MET A 1 19.68 34.83 5.24
C MET A 1 19.67 33.80 4.12
N ARG A 2 20.83 33.23 3.77
CA ARG A 2 20.85 32.01 2.96
C ARG A 2 20.62 30.86 3.94
N VAL A 3 19.48 30.18 3.83
CA VAL A 3 19.24 28.95 4.56
C VAL A 3 20.20 27.92 3.98
N GLU A 4 21.20 27.51 4.76
CA GLU A 4 22.01 26.36 4.38
C GLU A 4 21.08 25.13 4.42
N LEU A 5 20.74 24.63 3.23
CA LEU A 5 20.08 23.34 3.09
C LEU A 5 21.07 22.31 3.64
N GLY A 6 20.83 21.82 4.85
CA GLY A 6 21.69 20.83 5.50
C GLY A 6 21.87 19.55 4.66
N ALA A 7 22.59 18.56 5.18
CA ALA A 7 22.82 17.31 4.45
C ALA A 7 21.50 16.52 4.23
N GLY A 8 20.87 16.69 3.07
CA GLY A 8 19.72 15.90 2.63
C GLY A 8 20.14 14.63 1.89
N TRP A 9 19.31 13.59 2.00
CA TRP A 9 19.49 12.32 1.30
C TRP A 9 19.06 12.44 -0.16
N PRO A 10 19.66 11.69 -1.09
CA PRO A 10 19.25 11.76 -2.49
C PRO A 10 17.83 11.18 -2.68
N ALA A 11 17.00 11.82 -3.50
CA ALA A 11 15.60 11.44 -3.68
C ALA A 11 15.39 10.03 -4.26
N TRP A 12 16.41 9.41 -4.85
CA TRP A 12 16.35 8.00 -5.27
C TRP A 12 16.10 7.05 -4.07
N VAL A 13 16.42 7.47 -2.85
CA VAL A 13 16.18 6.70 -1.62
C VAL A 13 14.69 6.38 -1.43
N LEU A 14 13.79 7.28 -1.86
CA LEU A 14 12.34 6.98 -1.83
C LEU A 14 11.98 5.83 -2.77
N ARG A 15 12.58 5.77 -3.96
CA ARG A 15 12.38 4.69 -4.94
C ARG A 15 12.96 3.37 -4.44
N ALA A 16 14.14 3.42 -3.84
CA ALA A 16 14.74 2.25 -3.19
C ALA A 16 13.87 1.75 -2.02
N SER A 17 13.28 2.66 -1.24
CA SER A 17 12.38 2.31 -0.15
C SER A 17 11.12 1.59 -0.65
N ILE A 18 10.56 2.00 -1.81
CA ILE A 18 9.45 1.28 -2.46
C ILE A 18 9.87 -0.17 -2.76
N ALA A 19 11.04 -0.36 -3.38
CA ALA A 19 11.54 -1.70 -3.71
C ALA A 19 11.75 -2.57 -2.46
N VAL A 20 12.30 -2.00 -1.38
CA VAL A 20 12.51 -2.71 -0.11
C VAL A 20 11.18 -3.12 0.53
N VAL A 21 10.22 -2.19 0.64
CA VAL A 21 8.90 -2.49 1.21
C VAL A 21 8.15 -3.50 0.34
N ALA A 22 8.23 -3.38 -0.98
CA ALA A 22 7.64 -4.35 -1.89
C ALA A 22 8.29 -5.74 -1.78
N ALA A 23 9.61 -5.82 -1.58
CA ALA A 23 10.27 -7.09 -1.30
C ALA A 23 9.75 -7.72 0.01
N ALA A 24 9.50 -6.91 1.04
CA ALA A 24 8.86 -7.40 2.26
C ALA A 24 7.42 -7.91 2.00
N VAL A 25 6.63 -7.22 1.17
CA VAL A 25 5.31 -7.71 0.72
C VAL A 25 5.44 -9.05 0.01
N ALA A 26 6.36 -9.17 -0.95
CA ALA A 26 6.60 -10.43 -1.66
C ALA A 26 7.01 -11.56 -0.71
N GLY A 27 7.82 -11.26 0.30
CA GLY A 27 8.17 -12.21 1.37
C GLY A 27 6.95 -12.69 2.15
N VAL A 28 6.05 -11.77 2.55
CA VAL A 28 4.80 -12.14 3.22
C VAL A 28 3.91 -13.00 2.31
N LEU A 29 3.79 -12.67 1.02
CA LEU A 29 3.04 -13.47 0.06
C LEU A 29 3.62 -14.88 -0.09
N ALA A 30 4.94 -15.01 -0.21
CA ALA A 30 5.60 -16.31 -0.32
C ALA A 30 5.39 -17.16 0.93
N LEU A 31 5.46 -16.55 2.12
CA LEU A 31 5.20 -17.22 3.40
C LEU A 31 3.73 -17.67 3.55
N ASN A 32 2.80 -17.07 2.80
CA ASN A 32 1.39 -17.48 2.75
C ASN A 32 1.08 -18.37 1.52
N GLY A 33 2.10 -18.94 0.87
CA GLY A 33 1.91 -19.93 -0.18
C GLY A 33 1.65 -19.38 -1.58
N VAL A 34 1.86 -18.07 -1.81
CA VAL A 34 1.77 -17.52 -3.18
C VAL A 34 2.94 -18.03 -4.01
N GLU A 35 2.62 -18.66 -5.15
CA GLU A 35 3.60 -19.31 -6.00
C GLU A 35 4.50 -18.34 -6.79
N TRP A 36 5.66 -18.86 -7.23
CA TRP A 36 6.68 -18.09 -7.94
C TRP A 36 6.17 -17.33 -9.18
N PRO A 37 5.30 -17.88 -10.06
CA PRO A 37 4.81 -17.14 -11.22
C PRO A 37 4.05 -15.87 -10.81
N ALA A 38 3.24 -15.93 -9.75
CA ALA A 38 2.52 -14.78 -9.23
C ALA A 38 3.48 -13.74 -8.61
N LEU A 39 4.48 -14.21 -7.85
CA LEU A 39 5.52 -13.33 -7.29
C LEU A 39 6.35 -12.64 -8.39
N ALA A 40 6.60 -13.32 -9.52
CA ALA A 40 7.30 -12.73 -10.66
C ALA A 40 6.50 -11.60 -11.32
N VAL A 41 5.18 -11.78 -11.49
CA VAL A 41 4.28 -10.72 -11.97
C VAL A 41 4.29 -9.53 -11.01
N TYR A 42 4.16 -9.78 -9.71
CA TYR A 42 4.26 -8.75 -8.69
C TYR A 42 5.60 -8.00 -8.77
N GLY A 43 6.72 -8.72 -8.89
CA GLY A 43 8.05 -8.14 -9.05
C GLY A 43 8.17 -7.23 -10.27
N GLY A 44 7.60 -7.62 -11.41
CA GLY A 44 7.54 -6.78 -12.61
C GLY A 44 6.78 -5.47 -12.36
N LEU A 45 5.63 -5.53 -11.70
CA LEU A 45 4.85 -4.35 -11.34
C LEU A 45 5.61 -3.44 -10.36
N VAL A 46 6.36 -4.01 -9.43
CA VAL A 46 7.20 -3.28 -8.48
C VAL A 46 8.31 -2.50 -9.19
N VAL A 47 8.97 -3.12 -10.18
CA VAL A 47 9.98 -2.43 -11.00
C VAL A 47 9.38 -1.23 -11.71
N VAL A 48 8.20 -1.39 -12.32
CA VAL A 48 7.48 -0.29 -12.98
C VAL A 48 7.09 0.80 -11.98
N ALA A 49 6.57 0.44 -10.81
CA ALA A 49 6.17 1.39 -9.78
C ALA A 49 7.35 2.16 -9.17
N ALA A 50 8.50 1.51 -8.97
CA ALA A 50 9.71 2.17 -8.47
C ALA A 50 10.31 3.12 -9.50
N ALA A 51 10.26 2.76 -10.79
CA ALA A 51 10.71 3.61 -11.90
C ALA A 51 9.76 4.78 -12.16
N ILE A 52 8.45 4.52 -12.12
CA ILE A 52 7.37 5.47 -12.44
C ILE A 52 6.33 5.47 -11.30
N PRO A 53 6.60 6.16 -10.18
CA PRO A 53 5.70 6.15 -9.02
C PRO A 53 4.32 6.79 -9.26
N ALA A 54 4.17 7.60 -10.32
CA ALA A 54 2.88 8.17 -10.73
C ALA A 54 2.06 7.27 -11.67
N SER A 55 2.50 6.03 -11.91
CA SER A 55 1.83 5.10 -12.83
C SER A 55 0.69 4.32 -12.18
N ALA A 56 -0.16 3.73 -13.02
CA ALA A 56 -1.18 2.77 -12.58
C ALA A 56 -0.60 1.53 -11.89
N ALA A 57 0.70 1.22 -12.09
CA ALA A 57 1.35 0.08 -11.45
C ALA A 57 1.30 0.16 -9.93
N VAL A 58 1.32 1.35 -9.34
CA VAL A 58 1.20 1.54 -7.89
C VAL A 58 -0.14 1.03 -7.37
N ALA A 59 -1.24 1.32 -8.07
CA ALA A 59 -2.55 0.80 -7.68
C ALA A 59 -2.59 -0.73 -7.81
N LEU A 60 -1.97 -1.28 -8.86
CA LEU A 60 -1.89 -2.72 -9.07
C LEU A 60 -1.09 -3.42 -7.97
N ILE A 61 0.10 -2.93 -7.58
CA ILE A 61 0.87 -3.57 -6.49
C ILE A 61 0.25 -3.44 -5.11
N ILE A 62 -0.72 -2.53 -4.92
CA ILE A 62 -1.50 -2.44 -3.68
C ILE A 62 -2.64 -3.47 -3.70
N GLY A 63 -3.37 -3.59 -4.81
CA GLY A 63 -4.49 -4.53 -4.92
C GLY A 63 -4.08 -5.99 -5.18
N TYR A 64 -2.96 -6.21 -5.87
CA TYR A 64 -2.50 -7.54 -6.28
C TYR A 64 -2.29 -8.50 -5.11
N PRO A 65 -1.64 -8.12 -4.00
CA PRO A 65 -1.48 -9.00 -2.84
C PRO A 65 -2.80 -9.56 -2.31
N ALA A 66 -3.85 -8.72 -2.22
CA ALA A 66 -5.17 -9.19 -1.79
C ALA A 66 -5.77 -10.19 -2.77
N ALA A 67 -5.66 -9.93 -4.08
CA ALA A 67 -6.13 -10.86 -5.11
C ALA A 67 -5.33 -12.18 -5.14
N ALA A 68 -4.01 -12.12 -4.98
CA ALA A 68 -3.15 -13.30 -4.98
C ALA A 68 -3.47 -14.25 -3.81
N MET A 69 -3.75 -13.69 -2.63
CA MET A 69 -4.11 -14.44 -1.44
C MET A 69 -5.48 -15.13 -1.53
N VAL A 70 -6.33 -14.79 -2.51
CA VAL A 70 -7.59 -15.52 -2.76
C VAL A 70 -7.35 -16.86 -3.45
N PHE A 71 -6.24 -16.99 -4.19
CA PHE A 71 -5.91 -18.19 -4.94
C PHE A 71 -4.99 -19.15 -4.18
N THR A 72 -4.65 -18.85 -2.92
CA THR A 72 -3.92 -19.77 -2.07
C THR A 72 -4.89 -20.83 -1.52
N GLY A 73 -4.46 -22.10 -1.49
CA GLY A 73 -5.32 -23.21 -1.04
C GLY A 73 -5.57 -23.23 0.47
N ASP A 74 -4.75 -22.53 1.24
CA ASP A 74 -4.84 -22.43 2.69
C ASP A 74 -5.42 -21.08 3.13
N GLU A 75 -6.04 -21.05 4.31
CA GLU A 75 -6.47 -19.81 4.95
C GLU A 75 -5.25 -18.92 5.27
N PRO A 76 -5.29 -17.63 4.89
CA PRO A 76 -4.25 -16.67 5.22
C PRO A 76 -3.94 -16.64 6.71
N ALA A 77 -2.65 -16.68 7.07
CA ALA A 77 -2.27 -16.43 8.45
C ALA A 77 -2.55 -14.97 8.81
N TRP A 78 -3.40 -14.73 9.82
CA TRP A 78 -3.75 -13.38 10.29
C TRP A 78 -2.56 -12.44 10.52
N PRO A 79 -1.42 -12.89 11.12
CA PRO A 79 -0.22 -12.05 11.21
C PRO A 79 0.30 -11.55 9.86
N GLY A 80 0.23 -12.39 8.82
CA GLY A 80 0.56 -12.03 7.45
C GLY A 80 -0.38 -10.97 6.90
N VAL A 81 -1.68 -11.11 7.12
CA VAL A 81 -2.69 -10.11 6.72
C VAL A 81 -2.42 -8.74 7.37
N PHE A 82 -2.17 -8.71 8.68
CA PHE A 82 -1.81 -7.46 9.37
C PHE A 82 -0.53 -6.84 8.82
N ALA A 83 0.49 -7.65 8.55
CA ALA A 83 1.73 -7.18 7.92
C ALA A 83 1.46 -6.59 6.54
N LEU A 84 0.65 -7.25 5.70
CA LEU A 84 0.27 -6.73 4.39
C LEU A 84 -0.45 -5.38 4.49
N ILE A 85 -1.39 -5.22 5.42
CA ILE A 85 -2.11 -3.94 5.61
C ILE A 85 -1.11 -2.80 5.90
N VAL A 86 -0.13 -3.02 6.79
CA VAL A 86 0.89 -2.01 7.12
C VAL A 86 1.81 -1.73 5.94
N LEU A 87 2.35 -2.79 5.32
CA LEU A 87 3.33 -2.68 4.25
C LEU A 87 2.73 -2.04 3.00
N LEU A 88 1.48 -2.37 2.64
CA LEU A 88 0.82 -1.80 1.46
C LEU A 88 0.47 -0.34 1.66
N HIS A 89 0.05 0.07 2.86
CA HIS A 89 -0.16 1.48 3.16
C HIS A 89 1.17 2.25 3.14
N LEU A 90 2.24 1.69 3.71
CA LEU A 90 3.57 2.30 3.65
C LEU A 90 4.04 2.45 2.19
N LEU A 91 3.87 1.41 1.39
CA LEU A 91 4.19 1.40 -0.04
C LEU A 91 3.40 2.49 -0.78
N HIS A 92 2.09 2.61 -0.54
CA HIS A 92 1.26 3.67 -1.11
C HIS A 92 1.79 5.07 -0.78
N VAL A 93 2.11 5.31 0.49
CA VAL A 93 2.63 6.61 0.96
C VAL A 93 3.99 6.91 0.33
N LEU A 94 4.90 5.94 0.31
CA LEU A 94 6.22 6.11 -0.33
C LEU A 94 6.11 6.40 -1.83
N SER A 95 5.23 5.69 -2.54
CA SER A 95 4.95 5.94 -3.95
C SER A 95 4.39 7.35 -4.18
N ALA A 96 3.45 7.80 -3.35
CA ALA A 96 2.89 9.16 -3.44
C ALA A 96 3.98 10.24 -3.25
N TYR A 97 4.88 10.07 -2.28
CA TYR A 97 6.02 10.99 -2.12
C TYR A 97 7.00 10.91 -3.29
N ALA A 98 7.34 9.72 -3.74
CA ALA A 98 8.27 9.54 -4.86
C ALA A 98 7.71 10.10 -6.19
N ALA A 99 6.38 10.18 -6.33
CA ALA A 99 5.72 10.76 -7.50
C ALA A 99 5.83 12.29 -7.54
N VAL A 100 5.81 12.97 -6.39
CA VAL A 100 5.88 14.44 -6.31
C VAL A 100 7.29 14.98 -6.14
N VAL A 101 8.24 14.15 -5.67
CA VAL A 101 9.64 14.55 -5.44
C VAL A 101 10.50 14.25 -6.68
N PRO A 102 11.11 15.28 -7.31
CA PRO A 102 12.00 15.08 -8.46
C PRO A 102 13.19 14.17 -8.12
N ALA A 103 13.59 13.29 -9.04
CA ALA A 103 14.66 12.32 -8.80
C ALA A 103 16.03 12.94 -8.47
N GLY A 104 16.33 14.13 -9.03
CA GLY A 104 17.56 14.86 -8.77
C GLY A 104 17.57 15.71 -7.50
N SER A 105 16.46 15.73 -6.74
CA SER A 105 16.35 16.53 -5.52
C SER A 105 16.94 15.82 -4.29
N ARG A 106 17.05 16.57 -3.18
CA ARG A 106 17.42 16.03 -1.88
C ARG A 106 16.22 16.06 -0.93
N VAL A 107 16.09 15.01 -0.14
CA VAL A 107 15.03 14.83 0.86
C VAL A 107 15.64 14.93 2.25
N HIS A 108 15.08 15.81 3.08
CA HIS A 108 15.42 15.90 4.49
C HIS A 108 14.49 15.01 5.29
N LEU A 109 15.06 14.09 6.10
CA LEU A 109 14.27 13.16 6.91
C LEU A 109 13.36 13.88 7.91
N ASP A 110 13.76 15.07 8.37
CA ASP A 110 12.93 15.88 9.25
C ASP A 110 11.61 16.32 8.61
N ALA A 111 11.58 16.48 7.28
CA ALA A 111 10.35 16.76 6.54
C ALA A 111 9.38 15.56 6.54
N LEU A 112 9.88 14.34 6.79
CA LEU A 112 9.07 13.12 6.86
C LEU A 112 8.49 12.87 8.25
N ARG A 113 8.86 13.64 9.29
CA ARG A 113 8.34 13.42 10.66
C ARG A 113 6.83 13.61 10.76
N ALA A 114 6.30 14.69 10.20
CA ALA A 114 4.85 14.94 10.23
C ALA A 114 4.07 13.89 9.41
N PRO A 115 4.51 13.52 8.18
CA PRO A 115 3.96 12.38 7.45
C PRO A 115 4.01 11.07 8.23
N ALA A 116 5.13 10.75 8.88
CA ALA A 116 5.30 9.52 9.66
C ALA A 116 4.33 9.45 10.84
N LYS A 117 4.08 10.58 11.53
CA LYS A 117 3.07 10.66 12.60
C LYS A 117 1.65 10.39 12.06
N ARG A 118 1.30 10.95 10.91
CA ARG A 118 -0.01 10.72 10.26
C ARG A 118 -0.15 9.27 9.81
N PHE A 119 0.90 8.71 9.22
CA PHE A 119 0.95 7.29 8.87
C PHE A 119 0.69 6.42 10.10
N ALA A 120 1.43 6.63 11.19
CA ALA A 120 1.25 5.88 12.42
C ALA A 120 -0.17 6.01 13.00
N ALA A 121 -0.74 7.22 13.03
CA ALA A 121 -2.11 7.44 13.51
C ALA A 121 -3.15 6.67 12.67
N VAL A 122 -3.08 6.80 11.35
CA VAL A 122 -3.99 6.07 10.44
C VAL A 122 -3.78 4.56 10.58
N GLN A 123 -2.54 4.11 10.64
CA GLN A 123 -2.21 2.69 10.72
C GLN A 123 -2.71 2.06 12.02
N LEU A 124 -2.56 2.74 13.15
CA LEU A 124 -3.07 2.27 14.44
C LEU A 124 -4.60 2.18 14.44
N CYS A 125 -5.30 3.16 13.87
CA CYS A 125 -6.76 3.10 13.72
C CYS A 125 -7.20 1.93 12.84
N VAL A 126 -6.54 1.71 11.70
CA VAL A 126 -6.85 0.62 10.78
C VAL A 126 -6.54 -0.74 11.41
N LEU A 127 -5.42 -0.88 12.11
CA LEU A 127 -5.08 -2.12 12.82
C LEU A 127 -6.05 -2.40 13.97
N ALA A 128 -6.52 -1.38 14.68
CA ALA A 128 -7.56 -1.54 15.70
C ALA A 128 -8.86 -2.07 15.09
N LEU A 129 -9.30 -1.51 13.95
CA LEU A 129 -10.47 -1.99 13.22
C LEU A 129 -10.27 -3.43 12.71
N ALA A 130 -9.11 -3.73 12.13
CA ALA A 130 -8.79 -5.08 11.67
C ALA A 130 -8.72 -6.09 12.85
N GLY A 131 -8.30 -5.63 14.03
CA GLY A 131 -8.38 -6.42 15.27
C GLY A 131 -9.82 -6.70 15.71
N VAL A 132 -10.75 -5.76 15.52
CA VAL A 132 -12.18 -6.00 15.75
C VAL A 132 -12.73 -7.04 14.77
N VAL A 133 -12.24 -7.05 13.53
CA VAL A 133 -12.66 -8.05 12.52
C VAL A 133 -12.31 -9.47 12.96
N LEU A 134 -11.21 -9.69 13.70
CA LEU A 134 -10.88 -11.01 14.27
C LEU A 134 -11.93 -11.55 15.25
N LEU A 135 -12.77 -10.68 15.82
CA LEU A 135 -13.79 -11.07 16.78
C LEU A 135 -15.11 -11.47 16.09
N LEU A 136 -15.20 -11.25 14.77
CA LEU A 136 -16.34 -11.70 14.00
C LEU A 136 -16.27 -13.23 13.85
N PRO A 137 -17.40 -13.93 13.97
CA PRO A 137 -17.43 -15.37 13.79
C PRO A 137 -16.97 -15.75 12.38
N ASP A 138 -16.08 -16.73 12.30
CA ASP A 138 -15.65 -17.31 11.04
C ASP A 138 -16.83 -18.00 10.36
N GLY A 139 -17.04 -17.71 9.07
CA GLY A 139 -18.15 -18.27 8.30
C GLY A 139 -18.46 -17.45 7.06
N ARG A 140 -19.38 -17.97 6.23
CA ARG A 140 -19.83 -17.26 5.04
C ARG A 140 -20.63 -16.04 5.47
N THR A 141 -20.18 -14.85 5.08
CA THR A 141 -20.99 -13.63 5.21
C THR A 141 -22.30 -13.82 4.45
N ASP A 142 -23.39 -13.29 5.01
CA ASP A 142 -24.67 -13.28 4.30
C ASP A 142 -24.50 -12.56 2.95
N GLU A 143 -25.01 -13.13 1.86
CA GLU A 143 -24.87 -12.59 0.51
C GLU A 143 -25.35 -11.13 0.43
N ALA A 144 -26.39 -10.76 1.17
CA ALA A 144 -26.88 -9.38 1.23
C ALA A 144 -25.84 -8.44 1.85
N VAL A 145 -25.13 -8.90 2.89
CA VAL A 145 -24.06 -8.12 3.54
C VAL A 145 -22.86 -7.96 2.60
N GLU A 146 -22.49 -9.01 1.85
CA GLU A 146 -21.42 -8.93 0.86
C GLU A 146 -21.76 -7.94 -0.26
N VAL A 147 -22.97 -8.01 -0.81
CA VAL A 147 -23.44 -7.10 -1.87
C VAL A 147 -23.48 -5.65 -1.38
N VAL A 148 -23.97 -5.41 -0.17
CA VAL A 148 -23.99 -4.06 0.43
C VAL A 148 -22.56 -3.56 0.65
N GLY A 149 -21.67 -4.40 1.17
CA GLY A 149 -20.26 -4.07 1.31
C GLY A 149 -19.60 -3.69 -0.02
N LEU A 150 -19.82 -4.49 -1.06
CA LEU A 150 -19.32 -4.21 -2.41
C LEU A 150 -19.89 -2.90 -2.96
N ALA A 151 -21.19 -2.67 -2.81
CA ALA A 151 -21.86 -1.45 -3.26
C ALA A 151 -21.31 -0.21 -2.55
N CYS A 152 -21.04 -0.29 -1.25
CA CYS A 152 -20.39 0.77 -0.49
C CYS A 152 -18.97 1.06 -1.01
N VAL A 153 -18.16 0.03 -1.26
CA VAL A 153 -16.80 0.19 -1.81
C VAL A 153 -16.84 0.83 -3.19
N VAL A 154 -17.69 0.32 -4.10
CA VAL A 154 -17.88 0.88 -5.44
C VAL A 154 -18.36 2.33 -5.36
N GLY A 155 -19.35 2.60 -4.51
CA GLY A 155 -19.87 3.96 -4.29
C GLY A 155 -18.81 4.93 -3.78
N LEU A 156 -17.93 4.49 -2.88
CA LEU A 156 -16.81 5.29 -2.39
C LEU A 156 -15.83 5.62 -3.53
N VAL A 157 -15.44 4.62 -4.32
CA VAL A 157 -14.52 4.80 -5.46
C VAL A 157 -15.11 5.74 -6.49
N VAL A 158 -16.37 5.52 -6.89
CA VAL A 158 -17.09 6.39 -7.84
C VAL A 158 -17.20 7.80 -7.31
N GLY A 159 -17.57 7.96 -6.02
CA GLY A 159 -17.66 9.26 -5.37
C GLY A 159 -16.34 10.03 -5.40
N VAL A 160 -15.22 9.37 -5.08
CA VAL A 160 -13.88 9.98 -5.16
C VAL A 160 -13.54 10.39 -6.59
N VAL A 161 -13.78 9.53 -7.59
CA VAL A 161 -13.52 9.85 -9.00
C VAL A 161 -14.34 11.04 -9.47
N LEU A 162 -15.63 11.09 -9.13
CA LEU A 162 -16.51 12.20 -9.48
C LEU A 162 -16.07 13.51 -8.82
N LEU A 163 -15.63 13.47 -7.56
CA LEU A 163 -15.10 14.63 -6.85
C LEU A 163 -13.80 15.14 -7.47
N LEU A 164 -12.90 14.24 -7.89
CA LEU A 164 -11.65 14.60 -8.55
C LEU A 164 -11.88 15.22 -9.94
N ARG A 165 -12.84 14.67 -10.71
CA ARG A 165 -13.22 15.22 -12.03
C ARG A 165 -13.85 16.62 -11.96
N ARG A 166 -14.46 16.99 -10.84
CA ARG A 166 -15.08 18.32 -10.65
C ARG A 166 -14.10 19.45 -10.38
N LYS A 167 -12.84 19.14 -10.05
CA LYS A 167 -11.80 20.13 -9.67
C LYS A 167 -10.74 20.38 -10.75
N GLY A 168 -10.83 19.71 -11.91
CA GLY A 168 -10.00 19.97 -13.09
C GLY A 168 -10.82 20.68 -14.14
#